data_AF-A0A1H6EB18-F1
#
_entry.id   AF-A0A1H6EB18-F1
#
_cell.length_a   1.000
_cell.length_b   1.000
_cell.length_c   1.000
_cell.angle_alpha   90.00
_cell.angle_beta   90.00
_cell.angle_gamma   90.00
#
_symmetry.space_group_name_H-M   'P 1'
#
loop_
_entity.id
_entity.type
_entity.pdbx_description
1 polymer ?
#
loop_
_entity_poly.entity_id
_entity_poly.type
_entity_poly.pdbx_seq_one_letter_code
_entity_poly.pdbx_strand_id
1 'polypeptide(L)'
;MPSSSQGGISTYGTNCVRTHHADTQFGSATGGPGPRFRLPTPSGGALAAKGRHGRHKHSRRAAKRRAAFAGPLVVLCVVVLGCGGGYAAWHKSRGDGSAAAIDAPLSQTATAGGSPSAHADSRIGTGTPTPSSPSPSATPTSTAPSHSPSPKPSSVPKSGTGVFTTAHASGEASGHGDIRRYKVEVEGGIQLSAGDAAREIAGILADPRGWENDGRDGFQLVSSGSADFVIKIATPDTVDNICGAAGLLTRGEVNCDVGATVVVNLKRWILGSPEFDGPIHDYRALIINHEVGHRIGHGHEGCPGTGKLAPVMMQQIKGLHGCKANAWPYDSNGHYIQGPPVA
;
A
#
# COMPACT_ATOMS: atom_id res chain seq x y z
N MET A 1 62.39 -7.41 50.43
CA MET A 1 62.72 -6.28 49.52
C MET A 1 61.44 -5.88 48.78
N PRO A 2 61.29 -4.61 48.32
CA PRO A 2 60.07 -4.08 47.67
C PRO A 2 59.84 -4.67 46.26
N SER A 3 58.77 -4.33 45.50
CA SER A 3 57.91 -3.14 45.47
C SER A 3 56.46 -3.56 45.09
N SER A 4 55.34 -2.95 45.52
CA SER A 4 54.94 -1.52 45.57
C SER A 4 54.88 -0.87 44.17
N SER A 5 53.83 -0.13 43.77
CA SER A 5 52.68 0.41 44.52
C SER A 5 51.47 0.71 43.60
N GLN A 6 50.27 0.79 44.21
CA GLN A 6 49.17 1.79 44.02
C GLN A 6 48.76 2.24 42.59
N GLY A 7 47.49 2.54 42.28
CA GLY A 7 46.31 2.72 43.13
C GLY A 7 45.64 4.08 42.84
N GLY A 8 44.31 4.14 42.76
CA GLY A 8 43.60 5.41 42.50
C GLY A 8 42.08 5.28 42.28
N ILE A 9 41.30 5.55 43.32
CA ILE A 9 39.83 5.72 43.25
C ILE A 9 39.51 7.14 43.72
N SER A 10 38.75 7.94 42.97
CA SER A 10 37.83 8.99 43.49
C SER A 10 37.00 9.71 42.42
N THR A 11 35.70 9.42 42.41
CA THR A 11 34.54 10.34 42.63
C THR A 11 34.57 11.84 42.27
N TYR A 12 33.34 12.33 41.99
CA TYR A 12 32.82 13.72 41.98
C TYR A 12 32.99 14.56 40.69
N GLY A 13 31.95 15.32 40.35
CA GLY A 13 31.92 16.16 39.14
C GLY A 13 30.59 16.84 38.75
N THR A 14 29.59 16.98 39.63
CA THR A 14 28.32 17.67 39.30
C THR A 14 28.48 19.19 39.41
N ASN A 15 28.22 19.97 38.34
CA ASN A 15 27.36 21.19 38.34
C ASN A 15 27.57 22.18 37.15
N CYS A 16 26.59 23.10 37.02
CA CYS A 16 26.66 24.44 36.44
C CYS A 16 26.77 24.63 34.91
N VAL A 17 25.59 24.83 34.30
CA VAL A 17 25.14 26.15 33.79
C VAL A 17 26.23 27.14 33.33
N ARG A 18 26.15 27.52 32.04
CA ARG A 18 26.42 28.91 31.62
C ARG A 18 25.47 29.33 30.50
N THR A 19 24.69 30.37 30.78
CA THR A 19 23.96 31.17 29.79
C THR A 19 24.90 32.05 28.99
N HIS A 20 24.54 32.40 27.76
CA HIS A 20 25.11 33.55 27.06
C HIS A 20 24.00 34.41 26.46
N HIS A 21 24.06 35.71 26.73
CA HIS A 21 23.16 36.72 26.19
C HIS A 21 23.55 37.08 24.74
N ALA A 22 22.55 37.52 23.98
CA ALA A 22 22.72 38.37 22.80
C ALA A 22 21.52 39.35 22.73
N ASP A 23 21.61 40.45 23.46
CA ASP A 23 20.63 41.53 23.44
C ASP A 23 20.86 42.48 22.25
N THR A 24 19.87 42.61 21.36
CA THR A 24 19.69 43.85 20.57
C THR A 24 18.21 44.18 20.44
N GLN A 25 17.89 45.48 20.54
CA GLN A 25 16.53 45.98 20.73
C GLN A 25 15.81 46.25 19.40
N PHE A 26 14.49 46.09 19.39
CA PHE A 26 13.59 46.85 18.52
C PHE A 26 12.52 47.54 19.38
N GLY A 27 12.32 48.84 19.16
CA GLY A 27 11.48 49.67 20.01
C GLY A 27 9.99 49.51 19.74
N SER A 28 9.19 49.43 20.80
CA SER A 28 7.71 49.52 20.73
C SER A 28 7.27 50.98 20.64
N ALA A 29 6.37 51.28 19.70
CA ALA A 29 5.58 52.52 19.69
C ALA A 29 4.08 52.16 19.69
N THR A 30 3.32 52.76 20.61
CA THR A 30 1.89 52.50 20.79
C THR A 30 1.07 53.75 20.47
N GLY A 31 -0.15 53.59 19.94
CA GLY A 31 -1.14 54.67 19.93
C GLY A 31 -2.16 54.70 18.79
N GLY A 32 -3.44 54.41 19.13
CA GLY A 32 -4.59 55.08 18.52
C GLY A 32 -5.27 54.46 17.30
N PRO A 33 -6.45 53.81 17.47
CA PRO A 33 -7.37 53.47 16.38
C PRO A 33 -8.60 54.40 16.33
N GLY A 34 -8.86 55.03 15.17
CA GLY A 34 -10.11 55.76 14.90
C GLY A 34 -10.01 56.77 13.74
N PRO A 35 -11.13 57.35 13.27
CA PRO A 35 -12.51 57.16 13.72
C PRO A 35 -13.36 56.26 12.79
N ARG A 36 -14.54 55.85 13.27
CA ARG A 36 -15.57 55.18 12.44
C ARG A 36 -16.44 56.21 11.73
N PHE A 37 -16.67 56.07 10.43
CA PHE A 37 -17.74 56.81 9.75
C PHE A 37 -19.11 56.36 10.26
N ARG A 38 -19.96 57.32 10.64
CA ARG A 38 -21.38 57.07 10.98
C ARG A 38 -22.24 57.27 9.74
N LEU A 39 -23.19 56.36 9.52
CA LEU A 39 -24.34 56.62 8.67
C LEU A 39 -25.27 57.65 9.33
N PRO A 40 -25.84 58.61 8.59
CA PRO A 40 -26.91 59.46 9.08
C PRO A 40 -28.28 58.79 8.91
N THR A 41 -29.07 58.76 9.98
CA THR A 41 -30.54 58.70 9.92
C THR A 41 -31.12 59.74 10.87
N PRO A 42 -32.10 60.52 10.40
CA PRO A 42 -33.17 60.94 11.30
C PRO A 42 -34.55 60.91 10.63
N SER A 43 -35.58 60.83 11.49
CA SER A 43 -37.00 61.05 11.17
C SER A 43 -37.67 60.01 10.24
N GLY A 44 -38.93 59.64 10.43
CA GLY A 44 -39.86 60.06 11.49
C GLY A 44 -41.27 60.18 10.96
N GLY A 45 -42.18 59.28 11.36
CA GLY A 45 -43.57 59.29 10.90
C GLY A 45 -44.38 58.23 11.65
N ALA A 46 -45.37 58.67 12.41
CA ALA A 46 -46.29 57.81 13.12
C ALA A 46 -47.60 57.59 12.33
N LEU A 47 -48.54 56.90 12.97
CA LEU A 47 -49.96 56.65 12.64
C LEU A 47 -50.27 55.25 12.05
N ALA A 48 -51.42 54.61 12.36
CA ALA A 48 -52.23 54.59 13.59
C ALA A 48 -53.39 53.57 13.42
N ALA A 49 -53.48 52.58 14.32
CA ALA A 49 -54.70 51.76 14.54
C ALA A 49 -55.19 50.94 13.30
N LYS A 50 -56.29 50.17 13.30
CA LYS A 50 -57.33 49.87 14.31
C LYS A 50 -58.00 48.52 13.99
N GLY A 51 -58.52 47.80 14.99
CA GLY A 51 -59.34 46.58 14.83
C GLY A 51 -58.75 45.37 15.57
N ARG A 52 -59.23 44.85 16.71
CA ARG A 52 -60.57 44.64 17.36
C ARG A 52 -60.97 43.16 17.34
N HIS A 53 -60.78 42.53 18.51
CA HIS A 53 -61.60 41.42 19.04
C HIS A 53 -61.44 40.05 18.33
N GLY A 54 -61.76 38.90 18.93
CA GLY A 54 -62.40 38.63 20.24
C GLY A 54 -61.54 37.82 21.24
N ARG A 55 -62.21 37.17 22.19
CA ARG A 55 -61.65 36.61 23.44
C ARG A 55 -62.33 35.28 23.79
N HIS A 56 -61.73 34.50 24.70
CA HIS A 56 -62.25 33.27 25.34
C HIS A 56 -61.98 31.95 24.57
N LYS A 57 -61.78 30.79 25.23
CA LYS A 57 -61.68 30.49 26.68
C LYS A 57 -60.78 29.27 26.94
N HIS A 58 -60.43 29.06 28.22
CA HIS A 58 -59.68 27.89 28.71
C HIS A 58 -60.33 26.53 28.35
N SER A 59 -59.49 25.51 28.16
CA SER A 59 -59.51 24.38 29.10
C SER A 59 -58.10 23.79 29.31
N ARG A 60 -57.83 23.21 30.49
CA ARG A 60 -56.62 22.45 30.78
C ARG A 60 -56.98 20.96 30.82
N ARG A 61 -56.29 20.10 30.08
CA ARG A 61 -56.11 18.67 30.44
C ARG A 61 -54.71 18.20 30.05
N ALA A 62 -53.93 17.80 31.06
CA ALA A 62 -52.66 17.11 30.90
C ALA A 62 -52.71 15.83 31.72
N ALA A 63 -52.48 14.67 31.11
CA ALA A 63 -52.42 13.39 31.80
C ALA A 63 -51.54 12.37 31.06
N LYS A 64 -50.30 12.27 31.52
CA LYS A 64 -49.43 11.08 31.57
C LYS A 64 -49.89 9.82 30.79
N ARG A 65 -49.02 9.36 29.87
CA ARG A 65 -48.64 7.94 29.84
C ARG A 65 -47.10 7.82 29.84
N ARG A 66 -46.56 7.28 30.93
CA ARG A 66 -45.22 6.69 31.01
C ARG A 66 -45.42 5.22 31.39
N ALA A 67 -44.87 4.33 30.60
CA ALA A 67 -44.59 2.93 30.93
C ALA A 67 -43.37 2.54 30.08
N ALA A 68 -42.40 1.81 30.62
CA ALA A 68 -41.11 1.62 29.96
C ALA A 68 -40.41 0.33 30.39
N PHE A 69 -39.55 -0.18 29.50
CA PHE A 69 -38.50 -1.20 29.69
C PHE A 69 -38.90 -2.59 30.22
N ALA A 70 -38.89 -3.58 29.31
CA ALA A 70 -38.29 -4.90 29.52
C ALA A 70 -38.00 -5.58 28.16
N GLY A 71 -36.78 -6.12 27.96
CA GLY A 71 -36.31 -6.68 26.68
C GLY A 71 -35.73 -5.60 25.74
N PRO A 72 -34.42 -5.64 25.43
CA PRO A 72 -33.84 -6.75 24.66
C PRO A 72 -32.51 -7.32 25.20
N LEU A 73 -32.23 -7.20 26.51
CA LEU A 73 -30.92 -7.53 27.08
C LEU A 73 -30.57 -9.04 27.19
N VAL A 74 -31.52 -9.95 26.96
CA VAL A 74 -31.30 -11.40 27.15
C VAL A 74 -30.59 -12.06 25.94
N VAL A 75 -30.74 -11.51 24.73
CA VAL A 75 -30.16 -12.11 23.51
C VAL A 75 -28.63 -12.02 23.48
N LEU A 76 -28.05 -10.97 24.08
CA LEU A 76 -26.61 -10.71 24.03
C LEU A 76 -25.79 -11.78 24.78
N CYS A 77 -26.31 -12.34 25.87
CA CYS A 77 -25.60 -13.32 26.70
C CYS A 77 -25.42 -14.69 26.03
N VAL A 78 -26.32 -15.08 25.10
CA VAL A 78 -26.26 -16.37 24.42
C VAL A 78 -25.14 -16.39 23.36
N VAL A 79 -24.95 -15.28 22.64
CA VAL A 79 -23.93 -15.17 21.58
C VAL A 79 -22.51 -15.23 22.15
N VAL A 80 -22.25 -14.53 23.27
CA VAL A 80 -20.92 -14.48 23.90
C VAL A 80 -20.44 -15.86 24.36
N LEU A 81 -21.35 -16.71 24.87
CA LEU A 81 -21.02 -18.08 25.27
C LEU A 81 -20.84 -19.02 24.06
N GLY A 82 -21.55 -18.79 22.95
CA GLY A 82 -21.39 -19.57 21.72
C GLY A 82 -20.01 -19.39 21.07
N CYS A 83 -19.53 -18.14 20.97
CA CYS A 83 -18.25 -17.85 20.32
C CYS A 83 -17.02 -18.33 21.10
N GLY A 84 -17.08 -18.35 22.45
CA GLY A 84 -15.96 -18.79 23.29
C GLY A 84 -15.64 -20.28 23.15
N GLY A 85 -16.65 -21.14 23.02
CA GLY A 85 -16.47 -22.60 22.95
C GLY A 85 -15.74 -23.07 21.70
N GLY A 86 -16.02 -22.47 20.54
CA GLY A 86 -15.41 -22.87 19.26
C GLY A 86 -13.91 -22.61 19.19
N TYR A 87 -13.45 -21.48 19.74
CA TYR A 87 -12.04 -21.07 19.66
C TYR A 87 -11.12 -21.98 20.50
N ALA A 88 -11.58 -22.41 21.68
CA ALA A 88 -10.85 -23.33 22.54
C ALA A 88 -10.75 -24.74 21.96
N ALA A 89 -11.78 -25.20 21.23
CA ALA A 89 -11.75 -26.51 20.56
C ALA A 89 -10.73 -26.55 19.41
N TRP A 90 -10.64 -25.49 18.60
CA TRP A 90 -9.76 -25.45 17.42
C TRP A 90 -8.26 -25.48 17.79
N HIS A 91 -7.86 -24.76 18.84
CA HIS A 91 -6.45 -24.76 19.29
C HIS A 91 -5.98 -26.08 19.91
N LYS A 92 -6.90 -26.94 20.40
CA LYS A 92 -6.52 -28.19 21.07
C LYS A 92 -6.09 -29.31 20.10
N SER A 93 -6.37 -29.19 18.80
CA SER A 93 -6.03 -30.20 17.78
C SER A 93 -4.72 -29.94 17.03
N ARG A 94 -3.78 -29.16 17.61
CA ARG A 94 -2.43 -28.90 17.03
C ARG A 94 -1.28 -29.07 18.02
N GLY A 95 -1.51 -29.75 19.14
CA GLY A 95 -0.52 -29.93 20.20
C GLY A 95 -0.56 -31.32 20.83
N ASP A 96 -0.33 -32.37 20.02
CA ASP A 96 0.14 -33.68 20.48
C ASP A 96 0.77 -34.41 19.27
N GLY A 97 2.06 -34.73 19.36
CA GLY A 97 2.86 -35.21 18.22
C GLY A 97 4.36 -35.32 18.53
N SER A 98 4.69 -35.76 19.74
CA SER A 98 6.08 -35.85 20.22
C SER A 98 6.89 -36.93 19.49
N ALA A 99 8.20 -36.76 19.50
CA ALA A 99 9.16 -37.68 18.89
C ALA A 99 9.07 -39.10 19.48
N ALA A 100 9.22 -40.10 18.62
CA ALA A 100 9.61 -41.46 18.99
C ALA A 100 11.00 -41.74 18.41
N ALA A 101 11.99 -41.92 19.28
CA ALA A 101 13.31 -42.38 18.90
C ALA A 101 13.37 -43.91 18.91
N ILE A 102 14.26 -44.50 18.10
CA ILE A 102 14.61 -45.93 18.18
C ILE A 102 16.14 -46.13 18.15
N ASP A 103 16.67 -46.48 19.32
CA ASP A 103 17.89 -47.28 19.52
C ASP A 103 17.67 -48.72 18.96
N ALA A 104 18.65 -49.56 18.60
CA ALA A 104 20.12 -49.45 18.57
C ALA A 104 20.72 -50.57 17.64
N PRO A 105 21.81 -51.32 17.94
CA PRO A 105 23.19 -50.95 17.58
C PRO A 105 24.08 -52.00 16.84
N LEU A 106 25.30 -51.54 16.47
CA LEU A 106 26.61 -52.23 16.47
C LEU A 106 26.97 -53.36 15.47
N SER A 107 27.95 -53.05 14.60
CA SER A 107 29.28 -53.75 14.44
C SER A 107 30.17 -52.91 13.49
N GLN A 108 31.37 -52.43 13.86
CA GLN A 108 32.69 -53.13 13.95
C GLN A 108 33.21 -53.61 12.57
N THR A 109 34.48 -53.37 12.14
CA THR A 109 35.70 -52.93 12.87
C THR A 109 36.82 -52.38 11.95
N ALA A 110 37.76 -51.60 12.52
CA ALA A 110 39.22 -51.54 12.20
C ALA A 110 39.70 -50.96 10.84
N THR A 111 40.90 -50.34 10.69
CA THR A 111 41.93 -49.79 11.63
C THR A 111 42.89 -48.84 10.90
N ALA A 112 43.48 -47.86 11.61
CA ALA A 112 44.82 -47.20 11.47
C ALA A 112 45.37 -46.79 10.07
N GLY A 113 46.15 -45.70 9.91
CA GLY A 113 46.65 -44.69 10.85
C GLY A 113 47.99 -44.10 10.35
N GLY A 114 48.32 -42.83 10.67
CA GLY A 114 49.64 -42.26 10.33
C GLY A 114 49.72 -40.73 10.14
N SER A 115 50.65 -40.11 10.85
CA SER A 115 51.22 -38.75 10.67
C SER A 115 52.71 -38.85 11.13
N PRO A 116 53.65 -37.89 10.91
CA PRO A 116 53.44 -36.44 10.69
C PRO A 116 54.48 -35.71 9.75
N SER A 117 54.48 -34.37 9.80
CA SER A 117 55.64 -33.44 9.69
C SER A 117 56.37 -33.12 8.36
N ALA A 118 56.07 -31.93 7.83
CA ALA A 118 56.91 -30.70 7.81
C ALA A 118 58.22 -30.53 6.96
N HIS A 119 58.32 -29.31 6.38
CA HIS A 119 59.51 -28.51 5.96
C HIS A 119 60.54 -29.01 4.91
N ALA A 120 60.73 -28.20 3.84
CA ALA A 120 62.02 -27.59 3.43
C ALA A 120 61.84 -26.57 2.26
N ASP A 121 62.88 -25.78 1.93
CA ASP A 121 62.93 -24.72 0.88
C ASP A 121 64.21 -24.87 0.01
N SER A 122 64.29 -24.18 -1.14
CA SER A 122 65.49 -23.73 -1.91
C SER A 122 65.68 -24.21 -3.37
N ARG A 123 65.10 -23.43 -4.31
CA ARG A 123 65.72 -22.65 -5.43
C ARG A 123 66.81 -23.24 -6.39
N ILE A 124 66.95 -22.52 -7.53
CA ILE A 124 68.02 -22.51 -8.57
C ILE A 124 67.82 -23.53 -9.72
N GLY A 125 67.88 -23.16 -11.02
CA GLY A 125 67.96 -21.81 -11.61
C GLY A 125 68.15 -21.77 -13.15
N THR A 126 67.84 -20.60 -13.76
CA THR A 126 68.30 -20.03 -15.05
C THR A 126 68.42 -20.88 -16.34
N GLY A 127 67.75 -20.44 -17.42
CA GLY A 127 68.11 -20.77 -18.82
C GLY A 127 67.11 -20.26 -19.88
N THR A 128 67.51 -19.28 -20.69
CA THR A 128 66.69 -18.71 -21.80
C THR A 128 67.58 -18.50 -23.04
N PRO A 129 67.07 -18.73 -24.27
CA PRO A 129 67.11 -17.64 -25.27
C PRO A 129 65.87 -17.53 -26.19
N THR A 130 65.59 -16.32 -26.67
CA THR A 130 64.64 -15.93 -27.74
C THR A 130 65.34 -15.85 -29.12
N PRO A 131 64.73 -15.51 -30.30
CA PRO A 131 63.49 -14.75 -30.61
C PRO A 131 62.56 -15.49 -31.66
N SER A 132 61.68 -14.93 -32.51
CA SER A 132 61.30 -13.54 -32.89
C SER A 132 59.95 -13.43 -33.67
N SER A 133 59.29 -12.26 -33.56
CA SER A 133 58.50 -11.55 -34.61
C SER A 133 57.20 -12.16 -35.24
N PRO A 134 56.34 -11.35 -35.94
CA PRO A 134 54.89 -11.37 -35.60
C PRO A 134 53.82 -11.28 -36.75
N SER A 135 52.53 -11.31 -36.34
CA SER A 135 51.33 -10.72 -37.01
C SER A 135 50.76 -11.35 -38.31
N PRO A 136 49.50 -11.04 -38.74
CA PRO A 136 48.29 -10.61 -37.97
C PRO A 136 46.92 -11.20 -38.44
N SER A 137 45.86 -10.92 -37.65
CA SER A 137 44.44 -10.70 -38.05
C SER A 137 43.56 -11.82 -38.64
N ALA A 138 42.36 -11.98 -38.07
CA ALA A 138 41.16 -12.56 -38.71
C ALA A 138 39.87 -11.95 -38.12
N THR A 139 38.86 -11.69 -38.96
CA THR A 139 37.64 -10.92 -38.61
C THR A 139 36.51 -11.81 -38.07
N PRO A 140 35.72 -11.38 -37.06
CA PRO A 140 34.49 -12.06 -36.66
C PRO A 140 33.33 -11.80 -37.65
N THR A 141 32.68 -12.87 -38.12
CA THR A 141 31.51 -12.77 -39.01
C THR A 141 30.25 -12.32 -38.25
N SER A 142 29.47 -11.41 -38.85
CA SER A 142 28.19 -10.97 -38.30
C SER A 142 27.11 -12.05 -38.50
N THR A 143 26.48 -12.49 -37.40
CA THR A 143 25.35 -13.42 -37.42
C THR A 143 24.06 -12.64 -37.18
N ALA A 144 23.15 -12.65 -38.16
CA ALA A 144 21.87 -11.95 -38.05
C ALA A 144 20.96 -12.57 -36.97
N PRO A 145 20.24 -11.75 -36.17
CA PRO A 145 19.35 -12.26 -35.12
C PRO A 145 18.10 -12.90 -35.73
N SER A 146 17.97 -14.22 -35.57
CA SER A 146 16.76 -14.95 -35.98
C SER A 146 15.52 -14.41 -35.26
N HIS A 147 14.55 -13.91 -36.03
CA HIS A 147 13.29 -13.43 -35.49
C HIS A 147 12.42 -14.62 -35.06
N SER A 148 12.48 -14.96 -33.78
CA SER A 148 11.56 -15.91 -33.16
C SER A 148 10.11 -15.42 -33.33
N PRO A 149 9.16 -16.25 -33.79
CA PRO A 149 7.80 -15.82 -34.04
C PRO A 149 7.09 -15.40 -32.75
N SER A 150 6.42 -14.25 -32.79
CA SER A 150 5.68 -13.71 -31.65
C SER A 150 4.61 -14.70 -31.16
N PRO A 151 4.44 -14.89 -29.83
CA PRO A 151 3.49 -15.87 -29.30
C PRO A 151 2.05 -15.53 -29.70
N LYS A 152 1.27 -16.58 -29.97
CA LYS A 152 -0.19 -16.50 -30.17
C LYS A 152 -0.86 -15.86 -28.93
N PRO A 153 -2.01 -15.18 -29.08
CA PRO A 153 -2.70 -14.52 -27.96
C PRO A 153 -2.88 -15.49 -26.79
N SER A 154 -2.26 -15.16 -25.67
CA SER A 154 -2.23 -15.98 -24.47
C SER A 154 -3.62 -16.01 -23.84
N SER A 155 -4.30 -17.16 -23.97
CA SER A 155 -5.58 -17.41 -23.30
C SER A 155 -5.39 -17.28 -21.79
N VAL A 156 -5.96 -16.24 -21.19
CA VAL A 156 -5.90 -16.04 -19.74
C VAL A 156 -6.54 -17.24 -19.05
N PRO A 157 -5.82 -17.97 -18.16
CA PRO A 157 -6.40 -19.09 -17.44
C PRO A 157 -7.50 -18.58 -16.50
N LYS A 158 -8.65 -19.28 -16.50
CA LYS A 158 -9.82 -18.90 -15.69
C LYS A 158 -9.56 -19.08 -14.20
N SER A 159 -8.75 -20.07 -13.84
CA SER A 159 -8.44 -20.49 -12.47
C SER A 159 -6.94 -20.80 -12.36
N GLY A 160 -6.31 -20.43 -11.24
CA GLY A 160 -4.92 -20.73 -10.89
C GLY A 160 -4.84 -21.74 -9.74
N THR A 161 -3.76 -21.70 -8.96
CA THR A 161 -3.58 -22.61 -7.81
C THR A 161 -4.18 -22.11 -6.50
N GLY A 162 -4.65 -20.85 -6.42
CA GLY A 162 -5.03 -20.17 -5.18
C GLY A 162 -3.87 -19.87 -4.21
N VAL A 163 -2.66 -20.35 -4.49
CA VAL A 163 -1.43 -20.10 -3.72
C VAL A 163 -0.71 -18.90 -4.30
N PHE A 164 -0.17 -18.01 -3.46
CA PHE A 164 0.48 -16.77 -3.89
C PHE A 164 1.99 -16.77 -3.64
N THR A 165 2.75 -16.21 -4.58
CA THR A 165 4.18 -15.92 -4.46
C THR A 165 4.36 -14.43 -4.26
N THR A 166 4.95 -14.01 -3.14
CA THR A 166 5.35 -12.62 -2.91
C THR A 166 6.53 -12.26 -3.81
N ALA A 167 6.51 -11.05 -4.38
CA ALA A 167 7.58 -10.55 -5.22
C ALA A 167 8.87 -10.34 -4.41
N HIS A 168 9.98 -10.92 -4.88
CA HIS A 168 11.33 -10.59 -4.41
C HIS A 168 11.80 -9.26 -5.02
N ALA A 169 11.08 -8.18 -4.70
CA ALA A 169 11.38 -6.81 -5.08
C ALA A 169 11.07 -5.87 -3.91
N SER A 170 11.90 -4.83 -3.75
CA SER A 170 11.72 -3.74 -2.80
C SER A 170 12.14 -2.43 -3.48
N GLY A 171 11.70 -1.30 -2.95
CA GLY A 171 12.16 0.03 -3.33
C GLY A 171 12.39 0.93 -2.12
N GLU A 172 13.03 2.07 -2.35
CA GLU A 172 12.93 3.20 -1.44
C GLU A 172 11.48 3.72 -1.40
N ALA A 173 11.14 4.49 -0.37
CA ALA A 173 9.85 5.16 -0.33
C ALA A 173 9.81 6.33 -1.32
N SER A 174 8.73 6.41 -2.10
CA SER A 174 8.37 7.57 -2.92
C SER A 174 7.28 8.40 -2.21
N GLY A 175 6.94 9.56 -2.79
CA GLY A 175 5.93 10.46 -2.24
C GLY A 175 6.27 11.11 -0.90
N HIS A 176 5.25 11.69 -0.28
CA HIS A 176 5.31 12.44 0.98
C HIS A 176 4.08 12.10 1.86
N GLY A 177 4.08 12.57 3.12
CA GLY A 177 2.98 12.30 4.05
C GLY A 177 3.04 10.88 4.62
N ASP A 178 1.92 10.18 4.63
CA ASP A 178 1.80 8.84 5.20
C ASP A 178 2.36 7.79 4.22
N ILE A 179 3.58 7.29 4.50
CA ILE A 179 4.25 6.29 3.66
C ILE A 179 3.60 4.92 3.84
N ARG A 180 2.83 4.49 2.83
CA ARG A 180 2.09 3.23 2.76
C ARG A 180 3.00 2.13 2.22
N ARG A 181 3.39 1.19 3.08
CA ARG A 181 4.20 0.03 2.72
C ARG A 181 3.32 -1.04 2.11
N TYR A 182 3.70 -1.58 0.96
CA TYR A 182 2.91 -2.60 0.27
C TYR A 182 3.75 -3.77 -0.25
N LYS A 183 3.10 -4.92 -0.36
CA LYS A 183 3.63 -6.12 -1.05
C LYS A 183 2.91 -6.30 -2.37
N VAL A 184 3.59 -6.93 -3.33
CA VAL A 184 2.96 -7.46 -4.53
C VAL A 184 3.05 -8.98 -4.51
N GLU A 185 1.94 -9.65 -4.79
CA GLU A 185 1.79 -11.09 -4.78
C GLU A 185 1.10 -11.55 -6.06
N VAL A 186 1.58 -12.67 -6.64
CA VAL A 186 1.01 -13.23 -7.87
C VAL A 186 0.64 -14.69 -7.62
N GLU A 187 -0.53 -15.09 -8.10
CA GLU A 187 -1.02 -16.47 -7.99
C GLU A 187 -0.09 -17.48 -8.69
N GLY A 188 -0.07 -18.72 -8.23
CA GLY A 188 0.61 -19.83 -8.91
C GLY A 188 -0.20 -20.38 -10.09
N GLY A 189 0.48 -21.07 -11.01
CA GLY A 189 -0.14 -21.68 -12.20
C GLY A 189 -0.38 -20.71 -13.37
N ILE A 190 0.02 -19.44 -13.24
CA ILE A 190 -0.13 -18.42 -14.29
C ILE A 190 1.21 -17.92 -14.81
N GLN A 191 1.22 -17.51 -16.08
CA GLN A 191 2.43 -17.03 -16.78
C GLN A 191 2.65 -15.53 -16.53
N LEU A 192 2.84 -15.15 -15.26
CA LEU A 192 3.14 -13.78 -14.85
C LEU A 192 4.26 -13.76 -13.80
N SER A 193 5.29 -12.95 -14.05
CA SER A 193 6.40 -12.75 -13.10
C SER A 193 6.00 -11.79 -11.99
N ALA A 194 6.06 -12.24 -10.73
CA ALA A 194 5.81 -11.40 -9.56
C ALA A 194 6.80 -10.22 -9.48
N GLY A 195 8.07 -10.43 -9.86
CA GLY A 195 9.08 -9.38 -9.84
C GLY A 195 8.86 -8.29 -10.89
N ASP A 196 8.36 -8.65 -12.07
CA ASP A 196 8.06 -7.68 -13.13
C ASP A 196 6.76 -6.91 -12.84
N ALA A 197 5.71 -7.62 -12.40
CA ALA A 197 4.48 -6.99 -11.94
C ALA A 197 4.75 -6.00 -10.78
N ALA A 198 5.62 -6.35 -9.83
CA ALA A 198 5.99 -5.46 -8.73
C ALA A 198 6.73 -4.20 -9.19
N ARG A 199 7.62 -4.32 -10.19
CA ARG A 199 8.29 -3.16 -10.81
C ARG A 199 7.32 -2.26 -11.57
N GLU A 200 6.39 -2.84 -12.32
CA GLU A 200 5.37 -2.10 -13.07
C GLU A 200 4.42 -1.34 -12.11
N ILE A 201 3.97 -1.99 -11.03
CA ILE A 201 3.15 -1.37 -9.98
C ILE A 201 3.91 -0.25 -9.25
N ALA A 202 5.19 -0.44 -8.93
CA ALA A 202 6.01 0.60 -8.31
C ALA A 202 6.21 1.81 -9.23
N GLY A 203 6.40 1.58 -10.53
CA GLY A 203 6.45 2.66 -11.54
C GLY A 203 5.12 3.41 -11.69
N ILE A 204 3.99 2.74 -11.51
CA ILE A 204 2.66 3.38 -11.52
C ILE A 204 2.46 4.25 -10.29
N LEU A 205 2.73 3.73 -9.09
CA LEU A 205 2.46 4.45 -7.83
C LEU A 205 3.39 5.65 -7.61
N ALA A 206 4.62 5.59 -8.13
CA ALA A 206 5.60 6.69 -8.10
C ALA A 206 5.55 7.61 -9.34
N ASP A 207 4.55 7.47 -10.24
CA ASP A 207 4.37 8.37 -11.37
C ASP A 207 3.88 9.76 -10.88
N PRO A 208 4.43 10.89 -11.36
CA PRO A 208 3.98 12.22 -10.96
C PRO A 208 2.49 12.53 -11.22
N ARG A 209 1.80 11.74 -12.04
CA ARG A 209 0.34 11.83 -12.29
C ARG A 209 -0.49 10.95 -11.34
N GLY A 210 0.18 10.10 -10.55
CA GLY A 210 -0.39 9.20 -9.55
C GLY A 210 -0.73 9.89 -8.23
N TRP A 211 -1.07 9.09 -7.22
CA TRP A 211 -1.62 9.60 -5.95
C TRP A 211 -0.64 10.46 -5.12
N GLU A 212 0.67 10.31 -5.31
CA GLU A 212 1.70 11.07 -4.57
C GLU A 212 1.69 12.58 -4.88
N ASN A 213 0.97 13.02 -5.93
CA ASN A 213 0.98 14.39 -6.43
C ASN A 213 0.57 15.46 -5.39
N ASP A 214 -0.41 15.17 -4.53
CA ASP A 214 -0.88 16.12 -3.49
C ASP A 214 -0.14 15.99 -2.14
N GLY A 215 0.80 15.05 -2.04
CA GLY A 215 1.69 14.87 -0.89
C GLY A 215 1.05 14.31 0.38
N ARG A 216 -0.16 13.71 0.31
CA ARG A 216 -0.82 13.04 1.45
C ARG A 216 -0.29 11.64 1.72
N ASP A 217 -0.17 10.84 0.67
CA ASP A 217 0.28 9.46 0.70
C ASP A 217 1.54 9.31 -0.15
N GLY A 218 2.46 8.48 0.30
CA GLY A 218 3.62 8.02 -0.46
C GLY A 218 3.71 6.51 -0.40
N PHE A 219 4.38 5.86 -1.35
CA PHE A 219 4.37 4.39 -1.46
C PHE A 219 5.75 3.76 -1.28
N GLN A 220 5.80 2.60 -0.62
CA GLN A 220 7.03 1.80 -0.53
C GLN A 220 6.78 0.32 -0.81
N LEU A 221 7.35 -0.17 -1.91
CA LEU A 221 7.37 -1.60 -2.22
C LEU A 221 8.32 -2.33 -1.25
N VAL A 222 7.85 -3.37 -0.58
CA VAL A 222 8.66 -4.22 0.29
C VAL A 222 8.46 -5.71 0.00
N SER A 223 9.56 -6.46 -0.12
CA SER A 223 9.54 -7.92 -0.28
C SER A 223 9.34 -8.68 1.04
N SER A 224 9.53 -8.04 2.20
CA SER A 224 9.50 -8.69 3.51
C SER A 224 9.12 -7.73 4.65
N GLY A 225 9.00 -8.25 5.88
CA GLY A 225 8.52 -7.49 7.04
C GLY A 225 7.03 -7.17 6.99
N SER A 226 6.62 -6.10 7.69
CA SER A 226 5.25 -5.56 7.65
C SER A 226 4.95 -4.83 6.34
N ALA A 227 3.67 -4.81 6.00
CA ALA A 227 3.07 -4.01 4.93
C ALA A 227 1.64 -3.66 5.36
N ASP A 228 1.16 -2.49 4.99
CA ASP A 228 -0.15 -1.95 5.36
C ASP A 228 -1.26 -2.48 4.44
N PHE A 229 -0.89 -2.89 3.22
CA PHE A 229 -1.73 -3.65 2.30
C PHE A 229 -0.91 -4.56 1.36
N VAL A 230 -1.60 -5.45 0.65
CA VAL A 230 -1.03 -6.34 -0.37
C VAL A 230 -1.78 -6.15 -1.68
N ILE A 231 -1.08 -6.02 -2.80
CA ILE A 231 -1.65 -6.07 -4.14
C ILE A 231 -1.48 -7.49 -4.68
N LYS A 232 -2.57 -8.23 -4.84
CA LYS A 232 -2.61 -9.58 -5.40
C LYS A 232 -3.04 -9.55 -6.86
N ILE A 233 -2.29 -10.18 -7.76
CA ILE A 233 -2.76 -10.48 -9.12
C ILE A 233 -3.18 -11.94 -9.19
N ALA A 234 -4.45 -12.19 -9.51
CA ALA A 234 -5.07 -13.51 -9.48
C ALA A 234 -6.01 -13.78 -10.67
N THR A 235 -6.23 -15.04 -10.98
CA THR A 235 -7.17 -15.52 -12.00
C THR A 235 -8.63 -15.17 -11.69
N PRO A 236 -9.49 -15.05 -12.72
CA PRO A 236 -10.92 -14.72 -12.56
C PRO A 236 -11.65 -15.48 -11.44
N ASP A 237 -11.51 -16.80 -11.36
CA ASP A 237 -12.16 -17.61 -10.32
C ASP A 237 -11.58 -17.33 -8.92
N THR A 238 -10.28 -17.08 -8.81
CA THR A 238 -9.63 -16.75 -7.53
C THR A 238 -9.99 -15.34 -7.05
N VAL A 239 -10.17 -14.38 -7.98
CA VAL A 239 -10.73 -13.05 -7.64
C VAL A 239 -12.17 -13.18 -7.15
N ASP A 240 -13.02 -13.92 -7.85
CA ASP A 240 -14.42 -14.14 -7.45
C ASP A 240 -14.54 -14.80 -6.06
N ASN A 241 -13.61 -15.70 -5.71
CA ASN A 241 -13.57 -16.28 -4.36
C ASN A 241 -13.13 -15.27 -3.29
N ILE A 242 -12.09 -14.46 -3.53
CA ILE A 242 -11.56 -13.50 -2.54
C ILE A 242 -12.54 -12.32 -2.36
N CYS A 243 -12.98 -11.70 -3.45
CA CYS A 243 -13.93 -10.60 -3.43
C CYS A 243 -15.33 -11.06 -2.97
N GLY A 244 -15.75 -12.27 -3.37
CA GLY A 244 -17.02 -12.89 -2.96
C GLY A 244 -17.10 -13.20 -1.47
N ALA A 245 -15.98 -13.51 -0.80
CA ALA A 245 -15.93 -13.66 0.64
C ALA A 245 -16.25 -12.35 1.41
N ALA A 246 -16.08 -11.18 0.75
CA ALA A 246 -16.50 -9.88 1.25
C ALA A 246 -17.91 -9.46 0.74
N GLY A 247 -18.61 -10.32 0.01
CA GLY A 247 -19.94 -10.07 -0.54
C GLY A 247 -19.96 -9.37 -1.92
N LEU A 248 -18.81 -9.19 -2.57
CA LEU A 248 -18.72 -8.54 -3.89
C LEU A 248 -18.94 -9.55 -5.03
N LEU A 249 -19.64 -9.13 -6.09
CA LEU A 249 -19.96 -9.97 -7.25
C LEU A 249 -19.13 -9.57 -8.48
N THR A 250 -17.86 -9.98 -8.49
CA THR A 250 -16.87 -9.59 -9.52
C THR A 250 -17.00 -10.34 -10.86
N ARG A 251 -17.66 -11.51 -10.87
CA ARG A 251 -18.06 -12.31 -12.05
C ARG A 251 -16.93 -12.66 -13.03
N GLY A 252 -15.69 -12.70 -12.56
CA GLY A 252 -14.49 -12.88 -13.36
C GLY A 252 -14.09 -11.66 -14.21
N GLU A 253 -14.81 -10.55 -14.13
CA GLU A 253 -14.62 -9.39 -15.00
C GLU A 253 -13.87 -8.22 -14.37
N VAL A 254 -14.06 -7.94 -13.09
CA VAL A 254 -13.47 -6.76 -12.41
C VAL A 254 -12.48 -7.14 -11.29
N ASN A 255 -11.87 -6.13 -10.67
CA ASN A 255 -11.01 -6.22 -9.49
C ASN A 255 -11.83 -5.98 -8.20
N CYS A 256 -11.17 -5.92 -7.04
CA CYS A 256 -11.72 -5.28 -5.84
C CYS A 256 -10.63 -4.81 -4.85
N ASP A 257 -10.93 -3.82 -4.00
CA ASP A 257 -10.25 -3.62 -2.72
C ASP A 257 -11.08 -4.22 -1.58
N VAL A 258 -10.47 -5.11 -0.77
CA VAL A 258 -11.12 -5.81 0.35
C VAL A 258 -10.18 -6.01 1.53
N GLY A 259 -10.62 -5.67 2.75
CA GLY A 259 -9.84 -5.88 3.97
C GLY A 259 -8.50 -5.17 3.94
N ALA A 260 -7.39 -5.92 3.86
CA ALA A 260 -6.01 -5.43 3.73
C ALA A 260 -5.39 -5.74 2.35
N THR A 261 -6.22 -5.90 1.32
CA THR A 261 -5.78 -6.42 0.02
C THR A 261 -6.49 -5.76 -1.16
N VAL A 262 -5.70 -5.26 -2.11
CA VAL A 262 -6.11 -4.95 -3.48
C VAL A 262 -6.02 -6.23 -4.30
N VAL A 263 -7.10 -6.60 -5.00
CA VAL A 263 -7.22 -7.85 -5.76
C VAL A 263 -7.40 -7.53 -7.24
N VAL A 264 -6.29 -7.55 -7.98
CA VAL A 264 -6.24 -7.32 -9.43
C VAL A 264 -6.55 -8.60 -10.20
N ASN A 265 -7.47 -8.49 -11.15
CA ASN A 265 -7.88 -9.61 -11.99
C ASN A 265 -6.93 -9.79 -13.18
N LEU A 266 -6.37 -10.99 -13.34
CA LEU A 266 -5.41 -11.32 -14.40
C LEU A 266 -5.98 -11.08 -15.81
N LYS A 267 -7.30 -11.26 -16.00
CA LYS A 267 -7.97 -10.93 -17.27
C LYS A 267 -7.85 -9.44 -17.58
N ARG A 268 -7.96 -8.58 -16.56
CA ARG A 268 -7.75 -7.13 -16.66
C ARG A 268 -6.28 -6.79 -16.90
N TRP A 269 -5.38 -7.41 -16.15
CA TRP A 269 -3.93 -7.18 -16.25
C TRP A 269 -3.33 -7.57 -17.62
N ILE A 270 -3.88 -8.60 -18.27
CA ILE A 270 -3.36 -9.14 -19.55
C ILE A 270 -4.11 -8.60 -20.77
N LEU A 271 -5.45 -8.48 -20.72
CA LEU A 271 -6.29 -8.16 -21.89
C LEU A 271 -6.97 -6.79 -21.83
N GLY A 272 -6.91 -6.09 -20.69
CA GLY A 272 -7.51 -4.78 -20.53
C GLY A 272 -9.04 -4.78 -20.34
N SER A 273 -9.69 -3.74 -20.85
CA SER A 273 -11.15 -3.63 -20.97
C SER A 273 -11.52 -3.24 -22.39
N PRO A 274 -12.59 -3.81 -23.00
CA PRO A 274 -13.12 -3.33 -24.28
C PRO A 274 -13.54 -1.85 -24.26
N GLU A 275 -13.86 -1.32 -23.07
CA GLU A 275 -14.25 0.09 -22.83
C GLU A 275 -13.04 1.06 -22.72
N PHE A 276 -11.81 0.58 -22.89
CA PHE A 276 -10.58 1.38 -22.78
C PHE A 276 -9.71 1.15 -24.02
N ASP A 277 -9.58 2.19 -24.85
CA ASP A 277 -8.91 2.15 -26.16
C ASP A 277 -7.39 2.44 -26.10
N GLY A 278 -6.87 2.78 -24.92
CA GLY A 278 -5.45 3.03 -24.68
C GLY A 278 -4.58 1.76 -24.52
N PRO A 279 -3.24 1.91 -24.47
CA PRO A 279 -2.30 0.82 -24.26
C PRO A 279 -2.55 0.02 -22.97
N ILE A 280 -2.15 -1.26 -22.96
CA ILE A 280 -2.30 -2.15 -21.79
C ILE A 280 -1.57 -1.62 -20.54
N HIS A 281 -0.47 -0.86 -20.68
CA HIS A 281 0.22 -0.26 -19.53
C HIS A 281 -0.58 0.91 -18.92
N ASP A 282 -1.23 1.75 -19.72
CA ASP A 282 -2.15 2.76 -19.20
C ASP A 282 -3.37 2.09 -18.56
N TYR A 283 -3.89 1.00 -19.12
CA TYR A 283 -4.97 0.27 -18.46
C TYR A 283 -4.54 -0.38 -17.12
N ARG A 284 -3.27 -0.83 -17.00
CA ARG A 284 -2.70 -1.28 -15.72
C ARG A 284 -2.58 -0.13 -14.72
N ALA A 285 -2.15 1.05 -15.18
CA ALA A 285 -2.14 2.25 -14.36
C ALA A 285 -3.56 2.61 -13.86
N LEU A 286 -4.57 2.58 -14.74
CA LEU A 286 -5.98 2.79 -14.37
C LEU A 286 -6.40 1.85 -13.24
N ILE A 287 -6.25 0.53 -13.40
CA ILE A 287 -6.75 -0.42 -12.41
C ILE A 287 -5.97 -0.37 -11.09
N ILE A 288 -4.65 -0.12 -11.12
CA ILE A 288 -3.86 0.06 -9.89
C ILE A 288 -4.27 1.35 -9.17
N ASN A 289 -4.36 2.47 -9.89
CA ASN A 289 -4.78 3.74 -9.31
C ASN A 289 -6.22 3.72 -8.79
N HIS A 290 -7.15 2.98 -9.44
CA HIS A 290 -8.53 2.84 -8.98
C HIS A 290 -8.63 2.10 -7.64
N GLU A 291 -8.07 0.89 -7.54
CA GLU A 291 -8.14 0.12 -6.30
C GLU A 291 -7.28 0.74 -5.17
N VAL A 292 -6.13 1.35 -5.49
CA VAL A 292 -5.33 2.08 -4.50
C VAL A 292 -6.00 3.41 -4.09
N GLY A 293 -6.81 4.02 -4.96
CA GLY A 293 -7.66 5.15 -4.60
C GLY A 293 -8.67 4.78 -3.52
N HIS A 294 -9.36 3.64 -3.64
CA HIS A 294 -10.21 3.08 -2.58
C HIS A 294 -9.40 2.82 -1.29
N ARG A 295 -8.20 2.24 -1.41
CA ARG A 295 -7.28 1.92 -0.30
C ARG A 295 -6.84 3.16 0.52
N ILE A 296 -6.77 4.34 -0.10
CA ILE A 296 -6.44 5.61 0.59
C ILE A 296 -7.66 6.51 0.85
N GLY A 297 -8.87 6.08 0.48
CA GLY A 297 -10.14 6.66 0.93
C GLY A 297 -10.94 7.44 -0.12
N HIS A 298 -10.59 7.38 -1.40
CA HIS A 298 -11.40 7.94 -2.48
C HIS A 298 -12.60 7.03 -2.78
N GLY A 299 -13.78 7.63 -2.96
CA GLY A 299 -14.98 6.93 -3.45
C GLY A 299 -15.10 7.00 -4.98
N HIS A 300 -16.09 6.32 -5.55
CA HIS A 300 -16.35 6.36 -7.00
C HIS A 300 -16.74 7.76 -7.49
N GLU A 301 -16.38 8.06 -8.74
CA GLU A 301 -16.78 9.28 -9.46
C GLU A 301 -17.48 8.94 -10.79
N GLY A 302 -18.32 9.86 -11.28
CA GLY A 302 -18.96 9.77 -12.59
C GLY A 302 -18.20 10.51 -13.68
N CYS A 303 -18.62 10.36 -14.93
CA CYS A 303 -18.09 11.17 -16.04
C CYS A 303 -18.48 12.65 -15.87
N PRO A 304 -17.54 13.61 -15.78
CA PRO A 304 -17.84 15.04 -15.64
C PRO A 304 -18.41 15.71 -16.91
N GLY A 305 -18.62 14.95 -18.00
CA GLY A 305 -19.26 15.41 -19.24
C GLY A 305 -18.49 15.03 -20.50
N THR A 306 -19.20 14.97 -21.64
CA THR A 306 -18.70 14.49 -22.93
C THR A 306 -17.38 15.14 -23.34
N GLY A 307 -16.41 14.33 -23.78
CA GLY A 307 -15.11 14.78 -24.30
C GLY A 307 -14.07 15.18 -23.25
N LYS A 308 -14.46 15.32 -21.97
CA LYS A 308 -13.52 15.45 -20.84
C LYS A 308 -12.83 14.10 -20.56
N LEU A 309 -11.72 14.13 -19.82
CA LEU A 309 -11.13 12.92 -19.26
C LEU A 309 -12.07 12.30 -18.21
N ALA A 310 -12.15 10.98 -18.17
CA ALA A 310 -12.76 10.26 -17.07
C ALA A 310 -11.89 10.37 -15.81
N PRO A 311 -12.47 10.55 -14.60
CA PRO A 311 -11.73 10.38 -13.35
C PRO A 311 -11.13 8.98 -13.24
N VAL A 312 -10.02 8.82 -12.53
CA VAL A 312 -9.47 7.48 -12.29
C VAL A 312 -10.38 6.65 -11.38
N MET A 313 -11.11 7.31 -10.47
CA MET A 313 -12.14 6.72 -9.62
C MET A 313 -13.48 6.46 -10.34
N MET A 314 -13.56 6.79 -11.64
CA MET A 314 -14.69 6.37 -12.46
C MET A 314 -14.57 4.88 -12.80
N GLN A 315 -15.67 4.15 -12.70
CA GLN A 315 -15.72 2.74 -13.08
C GLN A 315 -15.76 2.55 -14.60
N GLN A 316 -14.71 3.00 -15.30
CA GLN A 316 -14.61 3.08 -16.77
C GLN A 316 -14.87 1.73 -17.47
N ILE A 317 -14.63 0.60 -16.79
CA ILE A 317 -14.99 -0.76 -17.25
C ILE A 317 -16.50 -0.99 -17.42
N LYS A 318 -17.36 -0.14 -16.85
CA LYS A 318 -18.82 -0.13 -17.06
C LYS A 318 -19.25 0.78 -18.22
N GLY A 319 -18.30 1.39 -18.92
CA GLY A 319 -18.49 2.33 -20.02
C GLY A 319 -18.04 3.75 -19.67
N LEU A 320 -17.52 4.48 -20.66
CA LEU A 320 -17.00 5.84 -20.49
C LEU A 320 -18.07 6.94 -20.44
N HIS A 321 -19.33 6.63 -20.76
CA HIS A 321 -20.47 7.57 -20.74
C HIS A 321 -20.22 8.92 -21.48
N GLY A 322 -19.40 8.89 -22.54
CA GLY A 322 -19.03 10.06 -23.36
C GLY A 322 -17.75 10.78 -22.92
N CYS A 323 -17.17 10.45 -21.76
CA CYS A 323 -15.81 10.86 -21.41
C CYS A 323 -14.77 10.12 -22.27
N LYS A 324 -13.53 10.60 -22.25
CA LYS A 324 -12.36 9.93 -22.80
C LYS A 324 -11.72 9.03 -21.75
N ALA A 325 -11.15 7.91 -22.18
CA ALA A 325 -10.35 7.03 -21.33
C ALA A 325 -9.20 7.81 -20.65
N ASN A 326 -8.91 7.47 -19.40
CA ASN A 326 -7.82 8.06 -18.62
C ASN A 326 -7.39 7.10 -17.51
N ALA A 327 -6.09 7.07 -17.22
CA ALA A 327 -5.47 6.13 -16.27
C ALA A 327 -4.96 6.77 -14.97
N TRP A 328 -5.02 8.10 -14.86
CA TRP A 328 -4.27 8.85 -13.86
C TRP A 328 -5.18 9.79 -13.06
N PRO A 329 -4.99 9.90 -11.73
CA PRO A 329 -5.76 10.85 -10.91
C PRO A 329 -5.45 12.32 -11.22
N TYR A 330 -4.23 12.66 -11.65
CA TYR A 330 -3.82 14.04 -11.92
C TYR A 330 -3.42 14.27 -13.40
N ASP A 331 -3.66 15.48 -13.91
CA ASP A 331 -3.20 15.91 -15.23
C ASP A 331 -1.69 16.24 -15.24
N SER A 332 -1.13 16.56 -16.41
CA SER A 332 0.30 16.90 -16.56
C SER A 332 0.72 18.21 -15.86
N ASN A 333 -0.21 18.92 -15.23
CA ASN A 333 0.00 20.17 -14.49
C ASN A 333 -0.23 20.00 -12.98
N GLY A 334 -0.62 18.80 -12.51
CA GLY A 334 -0.97 18.53 -11.11
C GLY A 334 -2.42 18.86 -10.73
N HIS A 335 -3.34 19.01 -11.69
CA HIS A 335 -4.76 19.16 -11.38
C HIS A 335 -5.46 17.81 -11.22
N TYR A 336 -6.18 17.59 -10.12
CA TYR A 336 -7.00 16.39 -9.94
C TYR A 336 -8.13 16.32 -10.99
N ILE A 337 -8.25 15.17 -11.66
CA ILE A 337 -9.22 14.93 -12.74
C ILE A 337 -10.56 14.52 -12.12
N GLN A 338 -11.25 15.50 -11.54
CA GLN A 338 -12.45 15.30 -10.72
C GLN A 338 -13.73 15.02 -11.52
N GLY A 339 -14.61 14.19 -10.95
CA GLY A 339 -15.99 13.97 -11.38
C GLY A 339 -17.02 14.29 -10.29
N PRO A 340 -18.33 14.21 -10.61
CA PRO A 340 -19.37 14.14 -9.57
C PRO A 340 -19.21 12.82 -8.78
N PRO A 341 -19.33 12.82 -7.44
CA PRO A 341 -19.26 11.58 -6.66
C PRO A 341 -20.47 10.67 -6.95
N VAL A 342 -20.24 9.36 -6.97
CA VAL A 342 -21.28 8.32 -7.15
C VAL A 342 -21.10 7.18 -6.14
N ALA A 343 -22.03 6.22 -6.14
CA ALA A 343 -21.98 5.00 -5.33
C ALA A 343 -21.49 3.81 -6.18
#